data_AF-A0A924W794-F1
#
_entry.id   AF-A0A924W794-F1
#
_cell.length_a   1.000
_cell.length_b   1.000
_cell.length_c   1.000
_cell.angle_alpha   90.00
_cell.angle_beta   90.00
_cell.angle_gamma   90.00
#
_symmetry.space_group_name_H-M   'P 1'
#
loop_
_entity.id
_entity.type
_entity.pdbx_description
1 polymer ?
#
loop_
_entity_poly.entity_id
_entity_poly.type
_entity_poly.pdbx_seq_one_letter_code
_entity_poly.pdbx_strand_id
1 'polypeptide(L)'
;MQSSDFYVFSALVADVHFKAFGEPLTKLPYSKAQTLAYFIEETTGVTLSYKTLTNYINAVLEEIPTKVNPSSTTLATLVQFVEGEKAGRQMAHNWFKYRMGCGQKTATIPLH
;
A
#
# COMPACT_ATOMS: atom_id res chain seq x y z
N MET A 1 -5.93 -13.08 -2.42
CA MET A 1 -6.02 -12.08 -3.51
C MET A 1 -5.62 -12.75 -4.84
N GLN A 2 -6.17 -12.35 -6.00
CA GLN A 2 -5.70 -12.87 -7.30
C GLN A 2 -4.29 -12.36 -7.63
N SER A 3 -3.51 -13.09 -8.44
CA SER A 3 -2.11 -12.75 -8.73
C SER A 3 -1.93 -11.37 -9.39
N SER A 4 -2.82 -10.99 -10.30
CA SER A 4 -2.83 -9.65 -10.92
C SER A 4 -3.04 -8.53 -9.90
N ASP A 5 -3.93 -8.77 -8.94
CA ASP A 5 -4.28 -7.80 -7.91
C ASP A 5 -3.15 -7.70 -6.88
N PHE A 6 -2.45 -8.80 -6.65
CA PHE A 6 -1.30 -8.86 -5.75
C PHE A 6 -0.11 -8.07 -6.28
N TYR A 7 0.12 -8.02 -7.60
CA TYR A 7 1.15 -7.17 -8.18
C TYR A 7 0.87 -5.68 -7.91
N VAL A 8 -0.38 -5.23 -8.13
CA VAL A 8 -0.81 -3.85 -7.83
C VAL A 8 -0.71 -3.56 -6.32
N PHE A 9 -1.12 -4.51 -5.49
CA PHE A 9 -0.99 -4.41 -4.04
C PHE A 9 0.48 -4.29 -3.61
N SER A 10 1.38 -5.06 -4.23
CA SER A 10 2.82 -5.01 -3.95
C SER A 10 3.41 -3.64 -4.28
N ALA A 11 3.03 -3.07 -5.43
CA ALA A 11 3.40 -1.70 -5.79
C ALA A 11 2.87 -0.67 -4.77
N LEU A 12 1.61 -0.80 -4.34
CA LEU A 12 1.04 0.08 -3.32
C LEU A 12 1.79 -0.01 -1.98
N VAL A 13 2.12 -1.22 -1.52
CA VAL A 13 2.88 -1.42 -0.27
C VAL A 13 4.29 -0.82 -0.38
N ALA A 14 4.92 -0.93 -1.54
CA ALA A 14 6.21 -0.29 -1.80
C ALA A 14 6.10 1.24 -1.76
N ASP A 15 5.09 1.82 -2.40
CA ASP A 15 4.84 3.27 -2.40
C ASP A 15 4.53 3.79 -0.99
N VAL A 16 3.76 3.04 -0.19
CA VAL A 16 3.50 3.34 1.24
C VAL A 16 4.81 3.36 2.02
N HIS A 17 5.65 2.35 1.85
CA HIS A 17 6.94 2.29 2.55
C HIS A 17 7.86 3.46 2.14
N PHE A 18 7.96 3.73 0.84
CA PHE A 18 8.76 4.81 0.31
C PHE A 18 8.25 6.17 0.78
N LYS A 19 6.93 6.39 0.80
CA LYS A 19 6.31 7.62 1.33
C LYS A 19 6.66 7.86 2.80
N ALA A 20 6.66 6.80 3.60
CA ALA A 20 6.91 6.89 5.04
C ALA A 20 8.39 7.08 5.40
N PHE A 21 9.31 6.45 4.66
CA PHE A 21 10.72 6.34 5.07
C PHE A 21 11.72 6.84 4.03
N GLY A 22 11.29 7.18 2.82
CA GLY A 22 12.17 7.62 1.73
C GLY A 22 13.09 6.53 1.20
N GLU A 23 12.81 5.25 1.51
CA GLU A 23 13.68 4.12 1.17
C GLU A 23 12.88 2.99 0.48
N PRO A 24 13.53 2.15 -0.34
CA PRO A 24 12.90 0.99 -0.97
C PRO A 24 12.23 0.06 0.04
N LEU A 25 11.26 -0.73 -0.43
CA LEU A 25 10.57 -1.71 0.43
C LEU A 25 11.57 -2.70 1.03
N THR A 26 11.64 -2.73 2.36
CA THR A 26 12.46 -3.69 3.12
C THR A 26 11.64 -4.29 4.27
N LYS A 27 12.22 -5.27 4.95
CA LYS A 27 11.60 -5.87 6.13
C LYS A 27 11.39 -4.80 7.20
N LEU A 28 10.19 -4.71 7.75
CA LEU A 28 9.82 -3.66 8.68
C LEU A 28 10.12 -4.09 10.14
N PRO A 29 11.10 -3.47 10.82
CA PRO A 29 11.31 -3.68 12.26
C PRO A 29 10.11 -3.18 13.05
N TYR A 30 9.92 -3.71 14.27
CA TYR A 30 8.78 -3.37 15.13
C TYR A 30 8.59 -1.86 15.32
N SER A 31 9.67 -1.11 15.60
CA SER A 31 9.61 0.34 15.79
C SER A 31 9.14 1.07 14.52
N LYS A 32 9.68 0.73 13.35
CA LYS A 32 9.20 1.30 12.07
C LYS A 32 7.75 0.91 11.77
N ALA A 33 7.31 -0.29 12.18
CA ALA A 33 5.91 -0.69 12.04
C ALA A 33 4.96 0.17 12.85
N GLN A 34 5.33 0.54 14.07
CA GLN A 34 4.56 1.48 14.87
C GLN A 34 4.58 2.89 14.27
N THR A 35 5.74 3.36 13.80
CA THR A 35 5.87 4.65 13.12
C THR A 35 5.01 4.72 11.85
N LEU A 36 5.00 3.66 11.04
CA LEU A 36 4.18 3.60 9.84
C LEU A 36 2.68 3.65 10.17
N ALA A 37 2.25 2.89 11.18
CA ALA A 37 0.87 2.93 11.66
C ALA A 37 0.47 4.35 12.09
N TYR A 38 1.35 5.02 12.84
CA TYR A 38 1.16 6.41 13.26
C TYR A 38 1.04 7.38 12.07
N PHE A 39 1.94 7.31 11.09
CA PHE A 39 1.89 8.20 9.92
C PHE A 39 0.63 8.00 9.08
N ILE A 40 0.18 6.75 8.92
CA ILE A 40 -1.07 6.46 8.22
C ILE A 40 -2.25 7.09 8.97
N GLU A 41 -2.31 6.91 10.29
CA GLU A 41 -3.37 7.48 11.12
C GLU A 41 -3.34 9.02 11.09
N GLU A 42 -2.18 9.64 11.21
CA GLU A 42 -2.01 11.10 11.17
C GLU A 42 -2.47 11.69 9.83
N THR A 43 -2.13 11.02 8.72
CA THR A 43 -2.44 11.50 7.36
C THR A 43 -3.90 11.27 7.01
N THR A 44 -4.41 10.07 7.28
CA THR A 44 -5.72 9.63 6.77
C THR A 44 -6.84 9.78 7.79
N GLY A 45 -6.52 9.83 9.09
CA GLY A 45 -7.48 9.73 10.19
C GLY A 45 -8.00 8.30 10.44
N VAL A 46 -7.42 7.28 9.80
CA VAL A 46 -7.82 5.87 9.94
C VAL A 46 -6.69 5.07 10.58
N THR A 47 -6.98 4.41 11.70
CA THR A 47 -6.03 3.55 12.38
C THR A 47 -5.88 2.21 11.66
N LEU A 48 -4.67 1.88 11.22
CA LEU A 48 -4.28 0.53 10.79
C LEU A 48 -3.30 -0.07 11.79
N SER A 49 -3.50 -1.33 12.17
CA SER A 49 -2.62 -1.97 13.15
C SER A 49 -1.22 -2.21 12.55
N TYR A 50 -0.17 -1.97 13.34
CA TYR A 50 1.21 -2.27 12.92
C TYR A 50 1.39 -3.75 12.55
N LYS A 51 0.65 -4.68 13.18
CA LYS A 51 0.69 -6.11 12.86
C LYS A 51 0.18 -6.38 11.44
N THR A 52 -0.91 -5.72 11.06
CA THR A 52 -1.48 -5.79 9.71
C THR A 52 -0.47 -5.30 8.68
N LEU A 53 0.17 -4.16 8.94
CA LEU A 53 1.18 -3.56 8.06
C LEU A 53 2.41 -4.46 7.91
N THR A 54 2.92 -5.01 9.02
CA THR A 54 4.02 -5.99 9.00
C THR A 54 3.66 -7.23 8.17
N ASN A 55 2.44 -7.76 8.32
CA ASN A 55 1.99 -8.91 7.53
C ASN A 55 1.93 -8.60 6.04
N TYR A 56 1.51 -7.39 5.66
CA TYR A 56 1.45 -6.96 4.26
C TYR A 56 2.83 -6.87 3.64
N ILE A 57 3.77 -6.22 4.33
CA ILE A 57 5.14 -6.12 3.85
C ILE A 57 5.78 -7.50 3.72
N ASN A 58 5.64 -8.36 4.72
CA ASN A 58 6.19 -9.72 4.65
C ASN A 58 5.59 -10.51 3.49
N ALA A 59 4.27 -10.43 3.28
CA ALA A 59 3.64 -11.13 2.18
C ALA A 59 4.14 -10.65 0.81
N VAL A 60 4.37 -9.35 0.65
CA VAL A 60 4.95 -8.76 -0.58
C VAL A 60 6.40 -9.20 -0.77
N LEU A 61 7.24 -9.12 0.26
CA LEU A 61 8.65 -9.54 0.20
C LEU A 61 8.83 -11.03 -0.06
N GLU A 62 7.90 -11.86 0.43
CA GLU A 62 7.91 -13.31 0.23
C GLU A 62 7.14 -13.74 -1.04
N GLU A 63 6.49 -12.80 -1.73
CA GLU A 63 5.63 -13.04 -2.89
C GLU A 63 4.50 -14.05 -2.65
N ILE A 64 3.86 -14.02 -1.46
CA ILE A 64 2.83 -14.98 -1.06
C ILE A 64 1.45 -14.31 -0.97
N PRO A 65 0.66 -14.27 -2.07
CA PRO A 65 -0.64 -13.59 -2.13
C PRO A 65 -1.72 -14.19 -1.23
N THR A 66 -1.54 -15.43 -0.78
CA THR A 66 -2.46 -16.13 0.12
C THR A 66 -2.32 -15.72 1.58
N LYS A 67 -1.21 -15.06 1.96
CA LYS A 67 -0.99 -14.58 3.34
C LYS A 67 -1.74 -13.28 3.66
N VAL A 68 -2.37 -12.66 2.66
CA VAL A 68 -3.05 -11.37 2.82
C VAL A 68 -4.46 -11.37 2.25
N ASN A 69 -5.35 -10.72 2.98
CA ASN A 69 -6.72 -10.46 2.56
C ASN A 69 -7.14 -9.05 3.01
N PRO A 70 -6.55 -7.99 2.43
CA PRO A 70 -6.90 -6.62 2.79
C PRO A 70 -8.35 -6.32 2.39
N SER A 71 -9.07 -5.63 3.27
CA SER A 71 -10.40 -5.11 2.93
C SER A 71 -10.28 -3.94 1.95
N SER A 72 -11.35 -3.65 1.20
CA SER A 72 -11.38 -2.48 0.29
C SER A 72 -11.10 -1.18 1.03
N THR A 73 -11.56 -1.04 2.28
CA THR A 73 -11.25 0.10 3.14
C THR A 73 -9.76 0.20 3.43
N THR A 74 -9.10 -0.92 3.74
CA THR A 74 -7.66 -0.94 4.01
C THR A 74 -6.88 -0.50 2.78
N LEU A 75 -7.24 -1.01 1.60
CA LEU A 75 -6.62 -0.62 0.33
C LEU A 75 -6.80 0.87 0.05
N ALA A 76 -8.01 1.40 0.26
CA ALA A 76 -8.32 2.81 0.13
C ALA A 76 -7.48 3.70 1.06
N THR A 77 -7.34 3.30 2.33
CA THR A 77 -6.52 4.00 3.32
C THR A 77 -5.05 4.05 2.92
N LEU A 78 -4.50 2.94 2.42
CA LEU A 78 -3.12 2.90 1.95
C LEU A 78 -2.92 3.82 0.72
N VAL A 79 -3.87 3.85 -0.22
CA VAL A 79 -3.82 4.78 -1.36
C VAL A 79 -3.87 6.23 -0.89
N GLN A 80 -4.78 6.58 0.01
CA GLN A 80 -4.89 7.94 0.56
C GLN A 80 -3.61 8.39 1.26
N PHE A 81 -2.96 7.49 2.00
CA PHE A 81 -1.68 7.78 2.62
C PHE A 81 -0.60 8.14 1.59
N VAL A 82 -0.52 7.37 0.49
CA VAL A 82 0.43 7.65 -0.61
C VAL A 82 0.12 8.99 -1.28
N GLU A 83 -1.16 9.26 -1.55
CA GLU A 83 -1.62 10.50 -2.17
C GLU A 83 -1.56 11.72 -1.23
N GLY A 84 -1.46 11.51 0.08
CA GLY A 84 -1.46 12.56 1.10
C GLY A 84 -2.85 13.17 1.36
N GLU A 85 -3.92 12.43 1.07
CA GLU A 85 -5.30 12.89 1.22
C GLU A 85 -5.90 12.45 2.57
N LYS A 86 -6.69 13.33 3.18
CA LYS A 86 -7.50 12.97 4.36
C LYS A 86 -8.70 12.11 3.95
N ALA A 87 -9.17 11.26 4.87
CA ALA A 87 -10.33 10.42 4.65
C ALA A 87 -11.56 11.19 4.12
N GLY A 88 -11.95 10.90 2.87
CA GLY A 88 -13.15 11.43 2.22
C GLY A 88 -14.21 10.35 1.95
N ARG A 89 -15.42 10.77 1.54
CA ARG A 89 -16.55 9.85 1.23
C ARG A 89 -16.28 8.89 0.05
N GLN A 90 -15.20 9.06 -0.70
CA GLN A 90 -14.87 8.28 -1.91
C GLN A 90 -13.83 7.15 -1.72
N MET A 91 -13.55 6.71 -0.48
CA MET A 91 -12.57 5.67 -0.14
C MET A 91 -12.42 4.52 -1.16
N ALA A 92 -13.50 3.76 -1.40
CA ALA A 92 -13.44 2.60 -2.29
C ALA A 92 -13.02 2.93 -3.72
N HIS A 93 -13.35 4.13 -4.20
CA HIS A 93 -13.04 4.59 -5.55
C HIS A 93 -11.54 4.86 -5.76
N ASN A 94 -10.82 5.24 -4.70
CA ASN A 94 -9.39 5.55 -4.79
C ASN A 94 -8.56 4.29 -5.11
N TRP A 95 -8.87 3.15 -4.50
CA TRP A 95 -8.23 1.87 -4.84
C TRP A 95 -8.47 1.47 -6.30
N PHE A 96 -9.70 1.58 -6.80
CA PHE A 96 -10.00 1.24 -8.19
C PHE A 96 -9.25 2.14 -9.17
N LYS A 97 -9.18 3.44 -8.92
CA LYS A 97 -8.37 4.38 -9.72
C LYS A 97 -6.89 4.02 -9.69
N TYR A 98 -6.34 3.78 -8.51
CA TYR A 98 -4.94 3.39 -8.34
C TYR A 98 -4.60 2.12 -9.13
N ARG A 99 -5.46 1.10 -9.04
CA ARG A 99 -5.34 -0.15 -9.79
C ARG A 99 -5.31 0.08 -11.30
N MET A 100 -6.18 0.93 -11.82
CA MET A 100 -6.21 1.25 -13.25
C MET A 100 -4.98 2.04 -13.70
N GLY A 101 -4.50 2.99 -12.88
CA GLY A 101 -3.31 3.79 -13.18
C GLY A 101 -2.00 3.01 -13.11
N CYS A 102 -1.89 2.03 -12.20
CA CYS A 102 -0.73 1.16 -12.10
C CYS A 102 -0.57 0.27 -13.36
N GLY A 103 -1.69 -0.13 -13.99
CA GLY A 103 -1.70 -0.86 -15.26
C GLY A 103 -1.22 -0.05 -16.48
N GLN A 104 -1.12 1.28 -16.38
CA GLN A 104 -0.62 2.14 -17.47
C GLN A 104 0.89 2.43 -17.36
N LYS A 105 1.48 2.37 -16.16
CA LYS A 105 2.92 2.62 -15.96
C LYS A 105 3.82 1.54 -16.59
N THR A 106 3.29 0.37 -16.95
CA THR A 106 4.02 -0.71 -17.65
C THR A 106 4.00 -0.59 -19.17
N ALA A 107 3.28 0.39 -19.76
CA ALA A 107 3.14 0.53 -21.21
C ALA A 107 4.14 1.52 -21.85
N THR A 108 5.10 2.05 -21.10
CA THR A 108 6.09 3.01 -21.63
C THR A 108 7.50 2.51 -21.37
N ILE A 109 7.91 1.46 -22.08
CA ILE A 109 9.33 1.21 -22.35
C ILE A 109 9.65 1.96 -23.65
N PRO A 110 10.40 3.08 -23.64
CA PRO A 110 10.93 3.63 -24.87
C PRO A 110 12.04 2.68 -25.36
N LEU A 111 11.81 2.05 -26.51
CA LEU A 111 12.87 1.42 -27.28
C LEU A 111 13.82 2.52 -27.73
N HIS A 112 15.04 2.52 -27.19
CA HIS A 112 16.19 3.24 -27.73
C HIS A 112 17.25 2.23 -28.15
#